data_AF-A0A950ALP0-F1
#
_entry.id   AF-A0A950ALP0-F1
#
_cell.length_a   1.000
_cell.length_b   1.000
_cell.length_c   1.000
_cell.angle_alpha   90.00
_cell.angle_beta   90.00
_cell.angle_gamma   90.00
#
_symmetry.space_group_name_H-M   'P 1'
#
loop_
_entity.id
_entity.type
_entity.pdbx_description
1 polymer ?
#
loop_
_entity_poly.entity_id
_entity_poly.type
_entity_poly.pdbx_seq_one_letter_code
_entity_poly.pdbx_strand_id
1 'polypeptide(L)'
;MLLILIAGGLVGLALCLDALVLWPVQEVLRALRPGSKAAAGGAVVPAPEASLLPAQPCFEVIETSPRPVPIASTPLLGRPPEAIEVPVPRAFQPSAAPQEGGIPGAGPPASPRGGGYVLPTIGLLDPPVPFPIQEHEAKIHARAMLLERTLLDFGLQVRVVQIDTGPVITQFEIALEAGLSVKRINSLADDLAIALAVPSVRIVAPIPGKTTIGIEVPNE
;
A
#
# COMPACT_ATOMS: atom_id res chain seq x y z
N MET A 1 3.70 43.44 -41.42
CA MET A 1 2.91 42.94 -40.27
C MET A 1 1.53 42.42 -40.69
N LEU A 2 0.78 43.10 -41.58
CA LEU A 2 -0.55 42.66 -42.02
C LEU A 2 -0.58 41.25 -42.68
N LEU A 3 0.42 40.92 -43.51
CA LEU A 3 0.48 39.61 -44.19
C LEU A 3 0.72 38.42 -43.24
N ILE A 4 1.42 38.64 -42.11
CA ILE A 4 1.71 37.59 -41.12
C ILE A 4 0.44 37.24 -40.33
N LEU A 5 -0.41 38.23 -40.04
CA LEU A 5 -1.69 38.02 -39.38
C LEU A 5 -2.68 37.26 -40.29
N ILE A 6 -2.71 37.57 -41.59
CA ILE A 6 -3.59 36.88 -42.54
C ILE A 6 -3.16 35.42 -42.73
N ALA A 7 -1.85 35.17 -42.87
CA ALA A 7 -1.32 33.81 -42.99
C ALA A 7 -1.55 32.97 -41.72
N GLY A 8 -1.36 33.56 -40.54
CA GLY A 8 -1.65 32.89 -39.26
C GLY A 8 -3.13 32.58 -39.07
N GLY A 9 -4.02 33.50 -39.48
CA GLY A 9 -5.46 33.29 -39.41
C GLY A 9 -5.96 32.17 -40.32
N LEU A 10 -5.41 32.05 -41.53
CA LEU A 10 -5.78 30.99 -42.48
C LEU A 10 -5.36 29.60 -41.99
N VAL A 11 -4.17 29.48 -41.42
CA VAL A 11 -3.68 28.21 -40.83
C VAL A 11 -4.49 27.83 -39.59
N GLY A 12 -4.80 28.80 -38.72
CA GLY A 12 -5.62 28.56 -37.54
C GLY A 12 -7.06 28.12 -37.88
N LEU A 13 -7.66 28.74 -38.90
CA LEU A 13 -9.00 28.37 -39.37
C LEU A 13 -9.02 26.97 -40.00
N ALA A 14 -8.00 26.62 -40.79
CA ALA A 14 -7.88 25.30 -41.39
C ALA A 14 -7.76 24.19 -40.34
N LEU A 15 -6.91 24.37 -39.32
CA LEU A 15 -6.76 23.41 -38.22
C LEU A 15 -8.02 23.30 -37.35
N CYS A 16 -8.75 24.41 -37.18
CA CYS A 16 -10.00 24.43 -36.43
C CYS A 16 -11.13 23.71 -37.18
N LEU A 17 -11.21 23.86 -38.50
CA LEU A 17 -12.18 23.14 -39.35
C LEU A 17 -11.91 21.64 -39.38
N ASP A 18 -10.63 21.22 -39.47
CA ASP A 18 -10.28 19.80 -39.41
C ASP A 18 -10.66 19.17 -38.07
N ALA A 19 -10.39 19.84 -36.95
CA ALA A 19 -10.73 19.34 -35.62
C ALA A 19 -12.25 19.25 -35.39
N LEU A 20 -13.03 20.19 -35.94
CA LEU A 20 -14.48 20.23 -35.77
C LEU A 20 -15.21 19.21 -36.65
N VAL A 21 -14.69 18.90 -37.84
CA VAL A 21 -15.39 18.08 -38.84
C VAL A 21 -14.90 16.63 -38.86
N LEU A 22 -13.58 16.38 -38.76
CA LEU A 22 -13.04 15.02 -38.93
C LEU A 22 -13.11 14.18 -37.64
N TRP A 23 -13.03 14.81 -36.47
CA TRP A 23 -13.13 14.11 -35.19
C TRP A 23 -14.45 13.37 -34.96
N PRO A 24 -15.64 13.99 -35.13
CA PRO A 24 -16.90 13.28 -34.89
C PRO A 24 -17.15 12.14 -35.90
N VAL A 25 -16.67 12.28 -37.14
CA VAL A 25 -16.81 11.24 -38.19
C VAL A 25 -15.93 10.02 -37.91
N GLN A 26 -14.71 10.22 -37.41
CA GLN A 26 -13.80 9.13 -37.01
C GLN A 26 -14.37 8.31 -35.85
N GLU A 27 -15.08 8.95 -34.91
CA GLU A 27 -15.68 8.28 -33.76
C GLU A 27 -16.88 7.41 -34.16
N VAL A 28 -17.72 7.89 -35.08
CA VAL A 28 -18.84 7.10 -35.64
C VAL A 28 -18.34 5.90 -36.46
N LEU A 29 -17.25 6.05 -37.23
CA LEU A 29 -16.63 4.96 -37.98
C LEU A 29 -15.97 3.90 -37.07
N ARG A 30 -15.49 4.28 -35.89
CA ARG A 30 -14.93 3.35 -34.90
C ARG A 30 -16.03 2.51 -34.23
N ALA A 31 -17.21 3.10 -34.01
CA ALA A 31 -18.37 2.40 -33.46
C ALA A 31 -18.99 1.37 -34.42
N LEU A 32 -18.76 1.49 -35.73
CA LEU A 32 -19.34 0.63 -36.76
C LEU A 32 -18.46 -0.56 -37.18
N ARG A 33 -17.34 -0.85 -36.50
CA ARG A 33 -16.55 -2.08 -36.78
C ARG A 33 -17.24 -3.30 -36.17
N PRO A 34 -17.82 -4.22 -36.96
CA PRO A 34 -18.44 -5.42 -36.43
C PRO A 34 -17.35 -6.40 -35.97
N GLY A 35 -17.34 -6.71 -34.68
CA GLY A 35 -16.49 -7.74 -34.09
C GLY A 35 -16.90 -9.13 -34.58
N SER A 36 -16.09 -9.72 -35.44
CA SER A 36 -16.18 -11.12 -35.86
C SER A 36 -16.04 -12.05 -34.66
N LYS A 37 -17.16 -12.61 -34.18
CA LYS A 37 -17.17 -13.84 -33.38
C LYS A 37 -16.81 -15.01 -34.29
N ALA A 38 -15.60 -15.54 -34.17
CA ALA A 38 -15.26 -16.88 -34.65
C ALA A 38 -15.50 -17.87 -33.51
N ALA A 39 -16.61 -18.61 -33.65
CA ALA A 39 -16.91 -19.84 -32.93
C ALA A 39 -16.75 -21.02 -33.91
N ALA A 40 -15.95 -22.01 -33.54
CA ALA A 40 -15.98 -23.40 -34.02
C ALA A 40 -15.00 -24.16 -33.11
N GLY A 41 -15.39 -25.18 -32.33
CA GLY A 41 -16.11 -26.37 -32.78
C GLY A 41 -15.06 -27.47 -32.96
N GLY A 42 -14.92 -28.34 -31.96
CA GLY A 42 -13.86 -29.34 -31.90
C GLY A 42 -14.07 -30.56 -32.78
N ALA A 43 -13.12 -31.50 -32.72
CA ALA A 43 -13.32 -32.94 -32.57
C ALA A 43 -12.03 -33.72 -32.88
N VAL A 44 -11.99 -34.94 -32.31
CA VAL A 44 -11.29 -36.15 -32.77
C VAL A 44 -9.89 -36.43 -32.22
N VAL A 45 -9.88 -37.32 -31.23
CA VAL A 45 -8.81 -38.28 -30.89
C VAL A 45 -8.67 -39.30 -32.04
N PRO A 46 -7.45 -39.69 -32.42
CA PRO A 46 -7.14 -41.11 -32.35
C PRO A 46 -5.73 -41.39 -31.81
N ALA A 47 -5.65 -42.37 -30.91
CA ALA A 47 -4.46 -43.16 -30.62
C ALA A 47 -4.62 -44.55 -31.31
N PRO A 48 -3.64 -45.46 -31.30
CA PRO A 48 -2.18 -45.33 -31.28
C PRO A 48 -1.50 -46.17 -32.39
N GLU A 49 -0.27 -45.87 -32.79
CA GLU A 49 0.63 -46.91 -33.30
C GLU A 49 2.06 -46.66 -32.84
N ALA A 50 2.60 -47.70 -32.23
CA ALA A 50 3.93 -47.76 -31.64
C ALA A 50 5.00 -47.77 -32.72
N SER A 51 6.13 -47.09 -32.47
CA SER A 51 7.46 -47.68 -32.70
C SER A 51 8.61 -46.72 -32.40
N LEU A 52 9.48 -47.21 -31.51
CA LEU A 52 10.94 -47.11 -31.56
C LEU A 52 11.61 -45.82 -31.01
N LEU A 53 12.15 -46.02 -29.80
CA LEU A 53 13.17 -45.22 -29.11
C LEU A 53 14.46 -45.09 -29.96
N PRO A 54 15.29 -44.07 -29.68
CA PRO A 54 16.44 -44.39 -28.82
C PRO A 54 16.73 -43.38 -27.70
N ALA A 55 17.28 -43.96 -26.64
CA ALA A 55 17.95 -43.44 -25.44
C ALA A 55 18.16 -41.92 -25.28
N GLN A 56 17.44 -41.35 -24.31
CA GLN A 56 17.90 -40.16 -23.58
C GLN A 56 18.90 -40.58 -22.49
N PRO A 57 19.93 -39.78 -22.19
CA PRO A 57 20.88 -40.07 -21.11
C PRO A 57 20.18 -39.98 -19.75
N CYS A 58 20.49 -40.95 -18.89
CA CYS A 58 20.08 -40.98 -17.49
C CYS A 58 20.60 -39.72 -16.77
N PHE A 59 19.71 -38.78 -16.46
CA PHE A 59 19.97 -37.82 -15.39
C PHE A 59 19.34 -38.35 -14.12
N GLU A 60 20.20 -38.67 -13.18
CA GLU A 60 19.93 -39.26 -11.88
C GLU A 60 19.06 -38.32 -11.06
N VAL A 61 17.80 -38.72 -10.84
CA VAL A 61 16.91 -38.05 -9.90
C VAL A 61 17.45 -38.35 -8.50
N ILE A 62 18.16 -37.39 -7.91
CA ILE A 62 18.44 -37.41 -6.48
C ILE A 62 17.13 -37.07 -5.77
N GLU A 63 16.36 -38.11 -5.48
CA GLU A 63 15.21 -38.06 -4.58
C GLU A 63 15.72 -37.98 -3.13
N THR A 64 15.95 -36.77 -2.63
CA THR A 64 16.19 -36.56 -1.20
C THR A 64 14.87 -36.61 -0.43
N SER A 65 14.38 -37.83 -0.21
CA SER A 65 13.38 -38.12 0.81
C SER A 65 13.99 -37.86 2.20
N PRO A 66 13.48 -36.90 3.01
CA PRO A 66 13.96 -36.77 4.38
C PRO A 66 13.35 -37.90 5.21
N ARG A 67 14.17 -38.91 5.54
CA ARG A 67 13.81 -39.90 6.56
C ARG A 67 13.69 -39.21 7.93
N PRO A 68 12.66 -39.53 8.73
CA PRO A 68 12.61 -39.09 10.12
C PRO A 68 13.73 -39.80 10.90
N VAL A 69 14.60 -39.02 11.52
CA VAL A 69 15.69 -39.51 12.36
C VAL A 69 15.09 -39.95 13.70
N PRO A 70 15.31 -41.19 14.17
CA PRO A 70 14.88 -41.60 15.51
C PRO A 70 15.74 -40.85 16.54
N ILE A 71 15.10 -39.99 17.32
CA ILE A 71 15.74 -39.34 18.47
C ILE A 71 15.95 -40.43 19.52
N ALA A 72 17.21 -40.81 19.72
CA ALA A 72 17.60 -41.71 20.79
C ALA A 72 17.31 -41.05 22.14
N SER A 73 16.42 -41.68 22.91
CA SER A 73 16.10 -41.31 24.28
C SER A 73 17.30 -41.64 25.19
N THR A 74 18.21 -40.69 25.40
CA THR A 74 19.15 -40.76 26.53
C THR A 74 18.38 -40.46 27.81
N PRO A 75 18.40 -41.34 28.82
CA PRO A 75 17.76 -41.06 30.09
C PRO A 75 18.63 -40.06 30.86
N LEU A 76 18.15 -38.81 30.95
CA LEU A 76 18.69 -37.83 31.87
C LEU A 76 18.44 -38.31 33.29
N LEU A 77 19.48 -38.87 33.87
CA LEU A 77 19.63 -39.18 35.29
C LEU A 77 19.15 -37.98 36.12
N GLY A 78 18.20 -38.25 37.01
CA GLY A 78 17.49 -37.24 37.78
C GLY A 78 18.42 -36.31 38.55
N ARG A 79 18.36 -35.03 38.21
CA ARG A 79 18.47 -33.96 39.19
C ARG A 79 17.06 -33.43 39.41
N PRO A 80 16.53 -33.42 40.65
CA PRO A 80 15.26 -32.76 40.92
C PRO A 80 15.38 -31.30 40.47
N PRO A 81 14.35 -30.71 39.84
CA PRO A 81 14.38 -29.30 39.54
C PRO A 81 14.47 -28.54 40.87
N GLU A 82 15.63 -27.96 41.13
CA GLU A 82 15.78 -26.94 42.14
C GLU A 82 14.88 -25.79 41.69
N ALA A 83 13.77 -25.64 42.42
CA ALA A 83 12.75 -24.65 42.14
C ALA A 83 13.41 -23.28 42.18
N ILE A 84 13.62 -22.68 41.01
CA ILE A 84 13.85 -21.25 40.93
C ILE A 84 12.51 -20.62 41.32
N GLU A 85 12.40 -20.22 42.58
CA GLU A 85 11.32 -19.35 43.05
C GLU A 85 11.41 -18.05 42.25
N VAL A 86 10.61 -17.97 41.19
CA VAL A 86 10.30 -16.69 40.55
C VAL A 86 9.67 -15.83 41.64
N PRO A 87 10.24 -14.67 42.00
CA PRO A 87 9.60 -13.80 42.98
C PRO A 87 8.29 -13.32 42.36
N VAL A 88 7.20 -13.91 42.82
CA VAL A 88 5.85 -13.48 42.49
C VAL A 88 5.75 -12.02 42.93
N PRO A 89 5.45 -11.07 42.03
CA PRO A 89 5.24 -9.69 42.45
C PRO A 89 4.12 -9.71 43.48
N ARG A 90 4.46 -9.24 44.68
CA ARG A 90 3.57 -9.19 45.83
C ARG A 90 2.28 -8.51 45.38
N ALA A 91 1.16 -9.25 45.41
CA ALA A 91 -0.14 -8.66 45.19
C ALA A 91 -0.26 -7.46 46.13
N PHE A 92 -0.49 -6.27 45.56
CA PHE A 92 -0.77 -5.07 46.32
C PHE A 92 -1.98 -5.36 47.21
N GLN A 93 -1.73 -5.58 48.50
CA GLN A 93 -2.80 -5.58 49.47
C GLN A 93 -3.30 -4.13 49.57
N PRO A 94 -4.61 -3.89 49.46
CA PRO A 94 -5.15 -2.56 49.72
C PRO A 94 -4.99 -2.29 51.21
N SER A 95 -3.91 -1.60 51.55
CA SER A 95 -3.78 -0.97 52.86
C SER A 95 -4.82 0.14 52.94
N ALA A 96 -5.77 -0.04 53.86
CA ALA A 96 -6.72 0.91 54.41
C ALA A 96 -7.08 2.16 53.56
N ALA A 97 -8.37 2.27 53.24
CA ALA A 97 -8.98 3.41 52.57
C ALA A 97 -8.35 4.77 52.98
N PRO A 98 -7.77 5.52 52.03
CA PRO A 98 -7.49 6.92 52.24
C PRO A 98 -8.81 7.63 52.54
N GLN A 99 -8.86 8.29 53.69
CA GLN A 99 -9.95 9.19 54.05
C GLN A 99 -10.17 10.19 52.91
N GLU A 100 -11.43 10.50 52.63
CA GLU A 100 -11.88 11.51 51.67
C GLU A 100 -11.25 12.88 51.99
N GLY A 101 -10.05 13.10 51.50
CA GLY A 101 -9.44 14.42 51.33
C GLY A 101 -9.60 14.78 49.86
N GLY A 102 -10.55 15.65 49.55
CA GLY A 102 -10.81 16.11 48.19
C GLY A 102 -9.51 16.47 47.49
N ILE A 103 -9.31 15.95 46.28
CA ILE A 103 -8.20 16.30 45.41
C ILE A 103 -8.30 17.82 45.22
N PRO A 104 -7.37 18.64 45.76
CA PRO A 104 -7.35 20.04 45.43
C PRO A 104 -7.11 20.08 43.93
N GLY A 105 -8.02 20.70 43.18
CA GLY A 105 -7.93 20.81 41.73
C GLY A 105 -6.49 21.14 41.34
N ALA A 106 -5.96 20.40 40.37
CA ALA A 106 -4.60 20.59 39.89
C ALA A 106 -4.44 22.02 39.40
N GLY A 107 -4.06 22.91 40.32
CA GLY A 107 -3.53 24.21 40.00
C GLY A 107 -2.26 24.01 39.16
N PRO A 108 -1.89 25.00 38.35
CA PRO A 108 -0.67 24.93 37.57
C PRO A 108 0.51 24.51 38.47
N PRO A 109 1.43 23.65 37.98
CA PRO A 109 2.51 23.12 38.80
C PRO A 109 3.22 24.27 39.50
N ALA A 110 3.31 24.20 40.83
CA ALA A 110 3.95 25.23 41.62
C ALA A 110 5.38 25.44 41.11
N SER A 111 5.68 26.63 40.58
CA SER A 111 7.03 26.97 40.16
C SER A 111 7.99 26.78 41.33
N PRO A 112 9.19 26.21 41.11
CA PRO A 112 10.17 26.01 42.17
C PRO A 112 10.57 27.39 42.73
N ARG A 113 9.98 27.75 43.87
CA ARG A 113 10.38 28.94 44.63
C ARG A 113 11.63 28.55 45.41
N GLY A 114 12.81 28.83 44.88
CA GLY A 114 14.04 28.65 45.65
C GLY A 114 15.34 28.38 44.90
N GLY A 115 15.36 28.47 43.57
CA GLY A 115 16.59 28.50 42.79
C GLY A 115 16.39 29.43 41.61
N GLY A 116 17.38 30.26 41.28
CA GLY A 116 17.33 31.27 40.21
C GLY A 116 17.25 30.68 38.79
N TYR A 117 16.44 29.65 38.58
CA TYR A 117 16.13 29.09 37.28
C TYR A 117 15.24 30.08 36.52
N VAL A 118 15.79 30.64 35.46
CA VAL A 118 15.05 31.47 34.51
C VAL A 118 14.53 30.56 33.41
N LEU A 119 13.21 30.60 33.18
CA LEU A 119 12.59 29.82 32.09
C LEU A 119 13.19 30.30 30.75
N PRO A 120 13.80 29.41 29.96
CA PRO A 120 14.32 29.77 28.65
C PRO A 120 13.19 30.27 27.74
N THR A 121 13.53 31.22 26.88
CA THR A 121 12.59 31.75 25.88
C THR A 121 12.47 30.80 24.68
N ILE A 122 11.30 30.80 24.01
CA ILE A 122 11.05 29.99 22.80
C ILE A 122 11.99 30.36 21.63
N GLY A 123 12.63 31.52 21.69
CA GLY A 123 13.61 31.98 20.70
C GLY A 123 14.92 31.20 20.68
N LEU A 124 15.09 30.22 21.57
CA LEU A 124 16.17 29.24 21.48
C LEU A 124 15.90 28.13 20.45
N LEU A 125 14.67 28.04 19.93
CA LEU A 125 14.30 27.08 18.88
C LEU A 125 14.59 27.66 17.49
N ASP A 126 14.99 26.80 16.58
CA ASP A 126 15.13 27.16 15.17
C ASP A 126 13.75 27.42 14.54
N PRO A 127 13.65 28.39 13.60
CA PRO A 127 12.41 28.62 12.87
C PRO A 127 12.06 27.44 11.96
N PRO A 128 10.77 27.20 11.67
CA PRO A 128 10.37 26.13 10.77
C PRO A 128 10.89 26.39 9.35
N VAL A 129 11.32 25.31 8.69
CA VAL A 129 11.75 25.35 7.29
C VAL A 129 10.52 25.60 6.40
N PRO A 130 10.58 26.50 5.40
CA PRO A 130 9.48 26.73 4.47
C PRO A 130 9.21 25.47 3.64
N PHE A 131 7.92 25.13 3.47
CA PHE A 131 7.48 23.95 2.74
C PHE A 131 6.61 24.35 1.52
N PRO A 132 6.97 23.94 0.29
CA PRO A 132 6.22 24.30 -0.92
C PRO A 132 4.94 23.44 -1.06
N ILE A 133 3.84 23.94 -0.51
CA ILE A 133 2.54 23.23 -0.46
C ILE A 133 2.02 22.88 -1.87
N GLN A 134 2.08 23.81 -2.82
CA GLN A 134 1.51 23.63 -4.17
C GLN A 134 2.23 22.54 -4.97
N GLU A 135 3.57 22.52 -4.91
CA GLU A 135 4.36 21.46 -5.55
C GLU A 135 4.10 20.10 -4.93
N HIS A 136 3.91 20.08 -3.61
CA HIS A 136 3.58 18.86 -2.88
C HIS A 136 2.21 18.30 -3.28
N GLU A 137 1.17 19.13 -3.35
CA GLU A 137 -0.16 18.72 -3.81
C GLU A 137 -0.14 18.14 -5.22
N ALA A 138 0.58 18.77 -6.16
CA ALA A 138 0.72 18.27 -7.52
C ALA A 138 1.37 16.88 -7.55
N LYS A 139 2.43 16.66 -6.76
CA LYS A 139 3.10 15.35 -6.63
C LYS A 139 2.18 14.29 -6.03
N ILE A 140 1.38 14.65 -5.03
CA ILE A 140 0.42 13.75 -4.40
C ILE A 140 -0.65 13.29 -5.40
N HIS A 141 -1.20 14.20 -6.19
CA HIS A 141 -2.16 13.84 -7.23
C HIS A 141 -1.57 12.94 -8.31
N ALA A 142 -0.33 13.22 -8.75
CA ALA A 142 0.38 12.36 -9.68
C ALA A 142 0.60 10.95 -9.11
N ARG A 143 0.95 10.85 -7.82
CA ARG A 143 1.07 9.56 -7.12
C ARG A 143 -0.26 8.84 -6.99
N ALA A 144 -1.37 9.54 -6.74
CA ALA A 144 -2.69 8.91 -6.69
C ALA A 144 -3.03 8.24 -8.04
N MET A 145 -2.78 8.91 -9.16
CA MET A 145 -2.98 8.32 -10.49
C MET A 145 -2.05 7.12 -10.75
N LEU A 146 -0.80 7.19 -10.28
CA LEU A 146 0.17 6.10 -10.38
C LEU A 146 -0.29 4.88 -9.54
N LEU A 147 -0.82 5.12 -8.34
CA LEU A 147 -1.36 4.08 -7.47
C LEU A 147 -2.56 3.38 -8.11
N GLU A 148 -3.51 4.12 -8.67
CA GLU A 148 -4.66 3.55 -9.39
C GLU A 148 -4.20 2.67 -10.56
N ARG A 149 -3.23 3.16 -11.34
CA ARG A 149 -2.68 2.43 -12.48
C ARG A 149 -1.94 1.16 -12.06
N THR A 150 -1.07 1.23 -11.05
CA THR A 150 -0.31 0.06 -10.58
C THR A 150 -1.25 -1.01 -10.02
N LEU A 151 -2.28 -0.63 -9.26
CA LEU A 151 -3.28 -1.57 -8.77
C LEU A 151 -4.07 -2.21 -9.93
N LEU A 152 -4.38 -1.44 -10.98
CA LEU A 152 -5.01 -1.95 -12.19
C LEU A 152 -4.10 -2.98 -12.89
N ASP A 153 -2.79 -2.75 -12.96
CA ASP A 153 -1.82 -3.67 -13.56
C ASP A 153 -1.75 -5.01 -12.80
N PHE A 154 -1.98 -5.01 -11.48
CA PHE A 154 -2.14 -6.23 -10.66
C PHE A 154 -3.52 -6.92 -10.79
N GLY A 155 -4.40 -6.37 -11.64
CA GLY A 155 -5.76 -6.86 -11.87
C GLY A 155 -6.74 -6.46 -10.76
N LEU A 156 -6.46 -5.38 -10.02
CA LEU A 156 -7.33 -4.83 -8.99
C LEU A 156 -7.90 -3.49 -9.48
N GLN A 157 -9.17 -3.49 -9.86
CA GLN A 157 -9.88 -2.27 -10.20
C GLN A 157 -10.28 -1.53 -8.91
N VAL A 158 -9.66 -0.37 -8.70
CA VAL A 158 -9.88 0.50 -7.54
C VAL A 158 -9.95 1.94 -7.98
N ARG A 159 -10.47 2.81 -7.09
CA ARG A 159 -10.48 4.26 -7.29
C ARG A 159 -10.12 4.97 -6.01
N VAL A 160 -9.26 5.98 -6.10
CA VAL A 160 -8.93 6.88 -4.99
C VAL A 160 -10.10 7.84 -4.78
N VAL A 161 -10.67 7.81 -3.59
CA VAL A 161 -11.83 8.63 -3.21
C VAL A 161 -11.38 9.89 -2.47
N GLN A 162 -10.38 9.74 -1.61
CA GLN A 162 -9.87 10.81 -0.75
C GLN A 162 -8.37 10.64 -0.54
N ILE A 163 -7.69 11.76 -0.29
CA ILE A 163 -6.27 11.81 0.00
C ILE A 163 -6.06 12.65 1.25
N ASP A 164 -5.41 12.06 2.25
CA ASP A 164 -5.11 12.69 3.52
C ASP A 164 -3.59 12.74 3.71
N THR A 165 -3.01 13.92 3.55
CA THR A 165 -1.56 14.12 3.62
C THR A 165 -1.12 14.54 5.02
N GLY A 166 -0.19 13.77 5.59
CA GLY A 166 0.55 14.12 6.79
C GLY A 166 1.98 14.58 6.47
N PRO A 167 2.77 14.97 7.50
CA PRO A 167 4.13 15.45 7.29
C PRO A 167 5.08 14.40 6.71
N VAL A 168 4.93 13.14 7.13
CA VAL A 168 5.84 12.03 6.77
C VAL A 168 5.21 11.07 5.76
N ILE A 169 3.90 10.86 5.88
CA ILE A 169 3.15 9.90 5.07
C ILE A 169 1.91 10.55 4.50
N THR A 170 1.48 10.07 3.35
CA THR A 170 0.19 10.38 2.74
C THR A 170 -0.66 9.12 2.73
N GLN A 171 -1.89 9.24 3.22
CA GLN A 171 -2.89 8.17 3.18
C GLN A 171 -3.80 8.37 1.98
N PHE A 172 -3.86 7.37 1.12
CA PHE A 172 -4.79 7.29 -0.01
C PHE A 172 -5.96 6.40 0.39
N GLU A 173 -7.16 6.97 0.41
CA GLU A 173 -8.38 6.20 0.64
C GLU A 173 -8.87 5.63 -0.70
N ILE A 174 -8.89 4.31 -0.81
CA ILE A 174 -9.30 3.59 -2.02
C ILE A 174 -10.62 2.86 -1.83
N ALA A 175 -11.52 3.00 -2.79
CA ALA A 175 -12.72 2.19 -2.92
C ALA A 175 -12.44 0.98 -3.79
N LEU A 176 -12.86 -0.19 -3.32
CA LEU A 176 -12.74 -1.44 -4.05
C LEU A 176 -13.99 -1.72 -4.89
N GLU A 177 -13.81 -2.35 -6.04
CA GLU A 177 -14.91 -2.97 -6.76
C GLU A 177 -15.46 -4.20 -6.01
N ALA A 178 -16.74 -4.50 -6.23
CA ALA A 178 -17.39 -5.66 -5.64
C ALA A 178 -16.68 -6.97 -6.05
N GLY A 179 -16.34 -7.80 -5.05
CA GLY A 179 -15.70 -9.10 -5.26
C GLY A 179 -14.17 -9.11 -5.06
N LEU A 180 -13.53 -7.96 -4.82
CA LEU A 180 -12.13 -7.91 -4.44
C LEU A 180 -11.93 -8.19 -2.94
N SER A 181 -10.98 -9.08 -2.62
CA SER A 181 -10.66 -9.43 -1.24
C SER A 181 -9.60 -8.49 -0.65
N VAL A 182 -9.86 -7.94 0.54
CA VAL A 182 -8.91 -7.15 1.35
C VAL A 182 -7.59 -7.91 1.54
N LYS A 183 -7.66 -9.23 1.73
CA LYS A 183 -6.47 -10.07 1.95
C LYS A 183 -5.50 -10.03 0.78
N ARG A 184 -6.01 -9.97 -0.46
CA ARG A 184 -5.19 -9.92 -1.68
C ARG A 184 -4.44 -8.61 -1.80
N ILE A 185 -5.07 -7.51 -1.42
CA ILE A 185 -4.43 -6.19 -1.43
C ILE A 185 -3.32 -6.15 -0.37
N ASN A 186 -3.62 -6.64 0.84
CA ASN A 186 -2.63 -6.73 1.92
C ASN A 186 -1.37 -7.53 1.54
N SER A 187 -1.51 -8.59 0.73
CA SER A 187 -0.34 -9.36 0.28
C SER A 187 0.51 -8.66 -0.78
N LEU A 188 0.00 -7.62 -1.44
CA LEU A 188 0.72 -6.86 -2.47
C LEU A 188 1.48 -5.66 -1.90
N ALA A 189 1.52 -5.46 -0.57
CA ALA A 189 2.16 -4.29 0.04
C ALA A 189 3.62 -4.10 -0.42
N ASP A 190 4.40 -5.18 -0.43
CA ASP A 190 5.81 -5.15 -0.80
C ASP A 190 5.97 -4.91 -2.32
N ASP A 191 5.15 -5.56 -3.14
CA ASP A 191 5.17 -5.38 -4.60
C ASP A 191 4.74 -3.96 -5.00
N LEU A 192 3.76 -3.39 -4.29
CA LEU A 192 3.36 -1.99 -4.46
C LEU A 192 4.49 -1.04 -4.06
N ALA A 193 5.23 -1.32 -2.99
CA ALA A 193 6.36 -0.48 -2.62
C ALA A 193 7.41 -0.41 -3.74
N ILE A 194 7.69 -1.54 -4.38
CA ILE A 194 8.59 -1.62 -5.55
C ILE A 194 8.01 -0.85 -6.74
N ALA A 195 6.73 -1.05 -7.06
CA ALA A 195 6.07 -0.42 -8.21
C ALA A 195 5.96 1.11 -8.06
N LEU A 196 5.77 1.60 -6.84
CA LEU A 196 5.70 3.02 -6.51
C LEU A 196 7.08 3.66 -6.26
N ALA A 197 8.16 2.87 -6.25
CA ALA A 197 9.52 3.29 -5.91
C ALA A 197 9.65 3.95 -4.52
N VAL A 198 8.93 3.41 -3.53
CA VAL A 198 8.91 3.91 -2.15
C VAL A 198 9.53 2.87 -1.20
N PRO A 199 10.03 3.26 -0.02
CA PRO A 199 10.71 2.31 0.87
C PRO A 199 9.76 1.25 1.46
N SER A 200 8.51 1.61 1.73
CA SER A 200 7.48 0.68 2.19
C SER A 200 6.08 1.27 1.99
N VAL A 201 5.08 0.40 1.94
CA VAL A 201 3.66 0.78 1.89
C VAL A 201 2.93 0.08 3.03
N ARG A 202 2.04 0.80 3.73
CA ARG A 202 1.22 0.23 4.80
C ARG A 202 -0.25 0.24 4.40
N ILE A 203 -0.89 -0.91 4.47
CA ILE A 203 -2.30 -1.06 4.15
C ILE A 203 -3.09 -1.16 5.45
N VAL A 204 -4.00 -0.21 5.66
CA VAL A 204 -4.85 -0.10 6.83
C VAL A 204 -6.15 -0.84 6.56
N ALA A 205 -6.52 -1.71 7.49
CA ALA A 205 -7.76 -2.49 7.45
C ALA A 205 -8.99 -1.60 7.20
N PRO A 206 -10.11 -2.17 6.70
CA PRO A 206 -11.26 -1.39 6.24
C PRO A 206 -11.70 -0.34 7.26
N ILE A 207 -11.87 0.91 6.81
CA ILE A 207 -12.17 2.03 7.69
C ILE A 207 -13.59 1.85 8.23
N PRO A 208 -13.79 1.78 9.57
CA PRO A 208 -15.13 1.61 10.14
C PRO A 208 -16.04 2.77 9.71
N GLY A 209 -17.20 2.43 9.16
CA GLY A 209 -18.16 3.43 8.66
C GLY A 209 -17.98 3.83 7.20
N LYS A 210 -16.94 3.34 6.50
CA LYS A 210 -16.78 3.47 5.04
C LYS A 210 -16.45 2.10 4.41
N THR A 211 -16.75 1.92 3.13
CA THR A 211 -16.41 0.67 2.39
C THR A 211 -15.04 0.80 1.69
N THR A 212 -14.11 1.48 2.33
CA THR A 212 -12.82 1.89 1.76
C THR A 212 -11.65 1.38 2.59
N ILE A 213 -10.49 1.28 1.93
CA ILE A 213 -9.22 0.87 2.53
C ILE A 213 -8.27 2.07 2.47
N GLY A 214 -7.42 2.23 3.49
CA GLY A 214 -6.36 3.22 3.49
C GLY A 214 -5.03 2.61 3.05
N ILE A 215 -4.35 3.24 2.09
CA ILE A 215 -2.97 2.92 1.72
C ILE A 215 -2.08 4.09 2.13
N GLU A 216 -1.19 3.87 3.08
CA GLU A 216 -0.23 4.86 3.55
C GLU A 216 1.09 4.71 2.78
N VAL A 217 1.54 5.82 2.19
CA VAL A 217 2.75 5.91 1.38
C VAL A 217 3.64 7.03 1.92
N PRO A 218 4.95 6.79 2.13
CA PRO A 218 5.90 7.83 2.54
C PRO A 218 5.98 8.99 1.55
N ASN A 219 6.12 10.21 2.06
CA ASN A 219 6.34 11.40 1.26
C ASN A 219 7.77 11.40 0.66
N GLU A 220 7.91 12.04 -0.49
CA GLU A 220 9.19 12.35 -1.16
C GLU A 220 9.67 13.76 -0.82
#